data_AF-A0A8H3XHH4-F1
#
_entry.id   AF-A0A8H3XHH4-F1
#
_cell.length_a   1.000
_cell.length_b   1.000
_cell.length_c   1.000
_cell.angle_alpha   90.00
_cell.angle_beta   90.00
_cell.angle_gamma   90.00
#
_symmetry.space_group_name_H-M   'P 1'
#
loop_
_entity.id
_entity.type
_entity.pdbx_description
1 polymer ?
#
loop_
_entity_poly.entity_id
_entity_poly.type
_entity_poly.pdbx_seq_one_letter_code
_entity_poly.pdbx_strand_id
1 'polypeptide(L)'
;MDKDSFIFIRSPDLITAHSVAEFLSTDHHKYTFTVQEDLDAILDIIYDLEPYDITTIRTSTPMYLLSRKISGMGVKMVLSDEGSNERKRRNAQSYLYFHNVPSAIDFHKKTVAHVKNLHTADCLRANKSTMAWGLEA
;
A
#
# COMPACT_ATOMS: atom_id res chain seq x y z
N MET A 1 13.38 19.00 15.81
CA MET A 1 13.10 18.59 14.42
C MET A 1 13.38 17.11 14.37
N ASP A 2 12.35 16.32 14.59
CA ASP A 2 12.46 14.86 14.75
C ASP A 2 12.70 14.24 13.38
N LYS A 3 13.91 13.72 13.14
CA LYS A 3 14.34 13.17 11.85
C LYS A 3 13.97 11.71 11.67
N ASP A 4 13.28 11.15 12.66
CA ASP A 4 13.18 9.70 12.82
C ASP A 4 11.80 9.18 12.43
N SER A 5 11.04 9.81 11.51
CA SER A 5 9.73 9.29 11.03
C SER A 5 9.64 9.16 9.52
N PHE A 6 9.22 7.98 9.04
CA PHE A 6 9.23 7.62 7.61
C PHE A 6 7.92 8.05 6.91
N ILE A 7 6.78 8.05 7.62
CA ILE A 7 5.66 8.96 7.30
C ILE A 7 5.88 10.25 8.08
N PHE A 8 6.47 11.25 7.41
CA PHE A 8 6.66 12.58 7.96
C PHE A 8 5.31 13.17 8.42
N ILE A 9 5.33 13.94 9.51
CA ILE A 9 4.20 14.80 9.95
C ILE A 9 3.66 15.70 8.81
N ARG A 10 4.43 15.87 7.73
CA ARG A 10 4.09 16.63 6.52
C ARG A 10 4.14 15.80 5.23
N SER A 11 3.94 14.48 5.29
CA SER A 11 3.97 13.66 4.08
C SER A 11 2.87 14.11 3.11
N PRO A 12 3.13 14.11 1.79
CA PRO A 12 2.10 14.40 0.79
C PRO A 12 0.87 13.50 0.95
N ASP A 13 1.08 12.21 1.27
CA ASP A 13 -0.01 11.25 1.48
C ASP A 13 -0.91 11.65 2.64
N LEU A 14 -0.36 12.08 3.78
CA LEU A 14 -1.16 12.53 4.93
C LEU A 14 -1.93 13.82 4.62
N ILE A 15 -1.33 14.74 3.86
CA ILE A 15 -1.98 16.00 3.46
C ILE A 15 -3.16 15.70 2.53
N THR A 16 -2.94 14.86 1.51
CA THR A 16 -3.97 14.50 0.54
C THR A 16 -5.07 13.65 1.19
N ALA A 17 -4.73 12.66 2.03
CA ALA A 17 -5.69 11.84 2.74
C ALA A 17 -6.59 12.69 3.66
N HIS A 18 -6.02 13.70 4.32
CA HIS A 18 -6.78 14.64 5.13
C HIS A 18 -7.77 15.46 4.31
N SER A 19 -7.33 16.00 3.16
CA SER A 19 -8.21 16.77 2.27
C SER A 19 -9.37 15.92 1.73
N VAL A 20 -9.11 14.66 1.38
CA VAL A 20 -10.16 13.72 0.94
C VAL A 20 -11.12 13.39 2.08
N ALA A 21 -10.61 13.19 3.30
CA ALA A 21 -11.44 12.93 4.47
C ALA A 21 -12.34 14.11 4.83
N GLU A 22 -11.85 15.35 4.71
CA GLU A 22 -12.67 16.56 4.89
C GLU A 22 -13.77 16.64 3.82
N PHE A 23 -13.41 16.38 2.56
CA PHE A 23 -14.38 16.39 1.45
C PHE A 23 -15.47 15.34 1.62
N LEU A 24 -15.13 14.12 2.05
CA LEU A 24 -16.06 13.02 2.26
C LEU A 24 -16.72 13.01 3.65
N SER A 25 -16.29 13.90 4.55
CA SER A 25 -16.74 13.97 5.95
C SER A 25 -16.63 12.64 6.71
N THR A 26 -15.49 11.96 6.56
CA THR A 26 -15.22 10.68 7.24
C THR A 26 -14.54 10.88 8.60
N ASP A 27 -14.79 9.99 9.56
CA ASP A 27 -13.99 9.91 10.79
C ASP A 27 -12.56 9.47 10.46
N HIS A 28 -11.63 10.43 10.45
CA HIS A 28 -10.29 10.25 9.89
C HIS A 28 -9.22 10.14 10.97
N HIS A 29 -8.55 8.99 10.97
CA HIS A 29 -7.49 8.66 11.92
C HIS A 29 -6.13 8.76 11.23
N LYS A 30 -5.29 9.70 11.70
CA LYS A 30 -3.92 9.88 11.18
C LYS A 30 -2.95 9.03 11.97
N TYR A 31 -2.10 8.30 11.26
CA TYR A 31 -1.03 7.51 11.86
C TYR A 31 0.32 7.89 11.27
N THR A 32 1.31 8.00 12.15
CA THR A 32 2.72 8.16 11.81
C THR A 32 3.50 7.05 12.50
N PHE A 33 4.64 6.69 11.92
CA PHE A 33 5.59 5.76 12.53
C PHE A 33 7.01 6.26 12.30
N THR A 34 7.89 5.82 13.18
CA THR A 34 9.30 6.16 13.18
C THR A 34 10.08 5.32 12.17
N VAL A 35 11.21 5.83 11.67
CA VAL A 35 12.18 5.04 10.89
C VAL A 35 12.67 3.86 11.73
N GLN A 36 12.80 4.03 13.04
CA GLN A 36 13.19 2.93 13.90
C GLN A 36 12.09 1.85 13.96
N GLU A 37 10.82 2.24 14.12
CA GLU A 37 9.69 1.28 14.05
C GLU A 37 9.60 0.56 12.70
N ASP A 38 9.96 1.22 11.60
CA ASP A 38 10.08 0.60 10.27
C ASP A 38 11.20 -0.46 10.27
N LEU A 39 12.42 -0.06 10.64
CA LEU A 39 13.59 -0.95 10.67
C LEU A 39 13.40 -2.15 11.60
N ASP A 40 12.79 -1.94 12.77
CA ASP A 40 12.55 -3.00 13.75
C ASP A 40 11.50 -4.01 13.24
N ALA A 41 10.58 -3.60 12.37
CA ALA A 41 9.52 -4.46 11.85
C ALA A 41 9.95 -5.33 10.65
N ILE A 42 11.11 -5.06 10.02
CA ILE A 42 11.52 -5.70 8.76
C ILE A 42 11.54 -7.23 8.88
N LEU A 43 12.08 -7.77 9.98
CA LEU A 43 12.19 -9.22 10.16
C LEU A 43 10.82 -9.89 10.30
N ASP A 44 9.91 -9.27 11.06
CA ASP A 44 8.54 -9.77 11.23
C ASP A 44 7.79 -9.73 9.90
N ILE A 45 7.97 -8.67 9.11
CA ILE A 45 7.33 -8.52 7.79
C ILE A 45 7.85 -9.58 6.82
N ILE A 46 9.15 -9.85 6.78
CA ILE A 46 9.70 -10.92 5.93
C ILE A 46 9.12 -12.27 6.35
N TYR A 47 8.99 -12.51 7.66
CA TYR A 47 8.42 -13.73 8.19
C TYR A 47 6.94 -13.89 7.80
N ASP A 48 6.11 -12.88 8.03
CA ASP A 48 4.67 -12.96 7.80
C ASP A 48 4.30 -12.94 6.32
N LEU A 49 5.00 -12.13 5.52
CA LEU A 49 4.68 -12.01 4.09
C LEU A 49 5.27 -13.16 3.28
N GLU A 50 6.47 -13.64 3.65
CA GLU A 50 7.25 -14.67 2.96
C GLU A 50 7.96 -14.30 1.62
N PRO A 51 7.97 -13.05 1.07
CA PRO A 51 8.85 -12.67 -0.02
C PRO A 51 10.08 -11.89 0.48
N TYR A 52 11.11 -11.82 -0.35
CA TYR A 52 12.31 -10.99 -0.16
C TYR A 52 12.41 -9.87 -1.20
N ASP A 53 11.35 -9.63 -1.97
CA ASP A 53 11.34 -8.54 -2.95
C ASP A 53 11.39 -7.18 -2.26
N ILE A 54 12.28 -6.32 -2.75
CA ILE A 54 12.57 -5.00 -2.16
C ILE A 54 11.32 -4.11 -2.22
N THR A 55 10.56 -4.15 -3.32
CA THR A 55 9.38 -3.30 -3.49
C THR A 55 8.27 -3.76 -2.56
N THR A 56 8.05 -5.08 -2.47
CA THR A 56 7.08 -5.65 -1.54
C THR A 56 7.42 -5.27 -0.11
N ILE A 57 8.62 -5.57 0.39
CA ILE A 57 8.98 -5.26 1.79
C ILE A 57 8.83 -3.76 2.12
N ARG A 58 9.31 -2.87 1.23
CA ARG A 58 9.22 -1.42 1.45
C ARG A 58 7.78 -0.91 1.48
N THR A 59 6.91 -1.44 0.62
CA THR A 59 5.50 -1.01 0.56
C THR A 59 4.64 -1.67 1.63
N SER A 60 5.02 -2.85 2.10
CA SER A 60 4.32 -3.59 3.15
C SER A 60 4.52 -3.01 4.54
N THR A 61 5.71 -2.46 4.83
CA THR A 61 6.01 -1.96 6.17
C THR A 61 5.02 -0.92 6.70
N PRO A 62 4.70 0.17 5.97
CA PRO A 62 3.66 1.10 6.43
C PRO A 62 2.29 0.43 6.59
N MET A 63 1.93 -0.49 5.69
CA MET A 63 0.65 -1.20 5.74
C MET A 63 0.56 -2.11 6.97
N TYR A 64 1.60 -2.88 7.25
CA TYR A 64 1.72 -3.77 8.41
C TYR A 64 1.59 -2.99 9.73
N LEU A 65 2.34 -1.89 9.86
CA LEU A 65 2.30 -1.04 11.05
C LEU A 65 0.94 -0.35 11.22
N LEU A 66 0.31 0.06 10.11
CA LEU A 66 -1.03 0.64 10.11
C LEU A 66 -2.09 -0.38 10.51
N SER A 67 -2.05 -1.59 9.95
CA SER A 67 -2.98 -2.68 10.27
C SER A 67 -2.95 -3.04 11.75
N ARG A 68 -1.77 -3.05 12.38
CA ARG A 68 -1.62 -3.22 13.84
C ARG A 68 -2.43 -2.19 14.63
N LYS A 69 -2.35 -0.92 14.24
CA LYS A 69 -3.08 0.18 14.92
C LYS A 69 -4.59 0.06 14.70
N ILE A 70 -5.02 -0.18 13.47
CA ILE A 70 -6.44 -0.33 13.10
C ILE A 70 -7.07 -1.51 13.86
N SER A 71 -6.40 -2.66 13.90
CA SER A 71 -6.89 -3.83 14.64
C SER A 71 -7.00 -3.55 16.15
N GLY A 72 -6.05 -2.79 16.71
CA GLY A 72 -6.08 -2.32 18.10
C GLY A 72 -7.25 -1.40 18.44
N MET A 73 -7.90 -0.77 17.45
CA MET A 73 -9.13 0.00 17.64
C MET A 73 -10.39 -0.87 17.64
N GLY A 74 -10.26 -2.18 17.38
CA GLY A 74 -11.38 -3.11 17.28
C GLY A 74 -11.96 -3.23 15.86
N VAL A 75 -11.40 -2.54 14.86
CA VAL A 75 -11.80 -2.69 13.45
C VAL A 75 -11.33 -4.04 12.92
N LYS A 76 -12.18 -4.74 12.17
CA LYS A 76 -11.92 -6.10 11.66
C LYS A 76 -11.81 -6.21 10.15
N MET A 77 -12.19 -5.16 9.41
CA MET A 77 -12.11 -5.14 7.96
C MET A 77 -11.85 -3.71 7.47
N VAL A 78 -11.06 -3.60 6.40
CA VAL A 78 -10.83 -2.36 5.65
C VAL A 78 -11.01 -2.60 4.15
N LEU A 79 -11.38 -1.56 3.42
CA LEU A 79 -11.39 -1.60 1.95
C LEU A 79 -10.13 -0.92 1.41
N SER A 80 -9.48 -1.57 0.46
CA SER A 80 -8.29 -1.05 -0.22
C SER A 80 -8.48 -0.99 -1.73
N ASP A 81 -7.75 -0.09 -2.40
CA ASP A 81 -7.80 0.17 -3.85
C ASP A 81 -6.90 -0.79 -4.67
N GLU A 82 -6.13 -1.65 -4.00
CA GLU A 82 -5.14 -2.55 -4.63
C GLU A 82 -5.69 -3.26 -5.88
N GLY A 83 -4.92 -3.24 -6.97
CA GLY A 83 -5.37 -3.72 -8.28
C GLY A 83 -5.97 -2.63 -9.20
N SER A 84 -6.28 -1.44 -8.68
CA SER A 84 -6.80 -0.30 -9.45
C SER A 84 -5.83 0.09 -10.56
N ASN A 85 -4.54 0.15 -10.26
CA ASN A 85 -3.50 0.56 -11.18
C ASN A 85 -3.38 -0.40 -12.37
N GLU A 86 -3.52 -1.69 -12.14
CA GLU A 86 -3.36 -2.74 -13.14
C GLU A 86 -4.51 -2.72 -14.13
N ARG A 87 -5.71 -2.30 -13.71
CA ARG A 87 -6.92 -2.29 -14.54
C ARG A 87 -7.15 -0.97 -15.32
N LYS A 88 -6.44 0.12 -15.01
CA LYS A 88 -6.79 1.45 -15.57
C LYS A 88 -6.74 1.51 -17.10
N ARG A 89 -7.55 2.42 -17.67
CA ARG A 89 -7.59 2.69 -19.11
C ARG A 89 -6.29 3.34 -19.58
N ARG A 90 -5.92 3.10 -20.84
CA ARG A 90 -4.73 3.69 -21.47
C ARG A 90 -4.64 5.22 -21.35
N ASN A 91 -5.74 5.96 -21.23
CA ASN A 91 -5.68 7.43 -21.10
C ASN A 91 -5.59 7.92 -19.64
N ALA A 92 -5.55 7.00 -18.68
CA ALA A 92 -5.43 7.24 -17.24
C ALA A 92 -4.37 6.29 -16.65
N GLN A 93 -3.18 6.30 -17.27
CA GLN A 93 -2.06 5.43 -16.93
C GLN A 93 -1.67 5.63 -15.47
N SER A 94 -1.65 4.54 -14.72
CA SER A 94 -1.38 4.48 -13.29
C SER A 94 0.11 4.45 -13.00
N TYR A 95 0.82 3.48 -13.57
CA TYR A 95 2.26 3.39 -13.47
C TYR A 95 2.96 4.22 -14.54
N LEU A 96 4.00 4.95 -14.12
CA LEU A 96 4.74 5.87 -14.99
C LEU A 96 5.32 5.18 -16.23
N TYR A 97 5.71 3.92 -16.14
CA TYR A 97 6.27 3.18 -17.29
C TYR A 97 5.24 2.89 -18.38
N PHE A 98 3.93 3.01 -18.11
CA PHE A 98 2.91 2.83 -19.16
C PHE A 98 2.94 3.96 -20.20
N HIS A 99 3.52 5.12 -19.89
CA HIS A 99 3.73 6.23 -20.84
C HIS A 99 4.63 5.85 -22.01
N ASN A 100 5.55 4.90 -21.80
CA ASN A 100 6.52 4.49 -22.81
C ASN A 100 6.09 3.22 -23.57
N VAL A 101 4.83 2.80 -23.45
CA VAL A 101 4.34 1.59 -24.12
C VAL A 101 4.01 1.91 -25.58
N PRO A 102 4.62 1.17 -26.55
CA PRO A 102 4.61 1.57 -27.96
C PRO A 102 3.25 1.44 -28.65
N SER A 103 2.38 0.54 -28.20
CA SER A 103 1.07 0.31 -28.82
C SER A 103 -0.02 -0.03 -27.79
N ALA A 104 -1.29 0.13 -28.19
CA ALA A 104 -2.42 -0.28 -27.36
C ALA A 104 -2.47 -1.80 -27.11
N ILE A 105 -1.95 -2.59 -28.05
CA ILE A 105 -1.86 -4.06 -27.93
C ILE A 105 -0.83 -4.42 -26.86
N ASP A 106 0.34 -3.77 -26.88
CA ASP A 106 1.38 -4.01 -25.87
C ASP A 106 0.95 -3.53 -24.49
N PHE A 107 0.18 -2.45 -24.43
CA PHE A 107 -0.45 -1.98 -23.20
C PHE A 107 -1.39 -3.04 -22.63
N HIS A 108 -2.31 -3.56 -23.45
CA HIS A 108 -3.24 -4.61 -23.02
C HIS A 108 -2.50 -5.88 -22.56
N LYS A 109 -1.50 -6.34 -23.31
CA LYS A 109 -0.68 -7.52 -22.94
C LYS A 109 0.00 -7.32 -21.59
N LYS A 110 0.60 -6.14 -21.36
CA LYS A 110 1.22 -5.80 -20.07
C LYS A 110 0.18 -5.78 -18.94
N THR A 111 -0.94 -5.09 -19.11
CA THR A 111 -2.04 -5.06 -18.12
C THR A 111 -2.52 -6.47 -17.76
N VAL A 112 -2.76 -7.34 -18.74
CA VAL A 112 -3.17 -8.72 -18.49
C VAL A 112 -2.10 -9.49 -17.72
N ALA A 113 -0.82 -9.30 -18.05
CA ALA A 113 0.28 -9.92 -17.31
C ALA A 113 0.34 -9.42 -15.86
N HIS A 114 0.18 -8.11 -15.62
CA HIS A 114 0.13 -7.55 -14.27
C HIS A 114 -1.02 -8.12 -13.45
N VAL A 115 -2.25 -8.10 -13.98
CA VAL A 115 -3.42 -8.65 -13.29
C VAL A 115 -3.23 -10.12 -12.93
N LYS A 116 -2.66 -10.93 -13.86
CA LYS A 116 -2.39 -12.35 -13.59
C LYS A 116 -1.35 -12.57 -12.48
N ASN A 117 -0.42 -11.64 -12.31
CA ASN A 117 0.66 -11.73 -11.33
C ASN A 117 0.40 -10.91 -10.05
N LEU A 118 -0.77 -10.29 -9.90
CA LEU A 118 -1.13 -9.54 -8.68
C LEU A 118 -0.99 -10.38 -7.41
N HIS A 119 -1.30 -11.68 -7.50
CA HIS A 119 -1.19 -12.63 -6.39
C HIS A 119 0.24 -12.83 -5.87
N THR A 120 1.28 -12.44 -6.62
CA THR A 120 2.68 -12.50 -6.16
C THR A 120 3.20 -11.16 -5.65
N ALA A 121 2.42 -10.09 -5.77
CA ALA A 121 2.82 -8.72 -5.44
C ALA A 121 1.76 -8.04 -4.57
N ASP A 122 0.96 -7.14 -5.13
CA ASP A 122 0.06 -6.26 -4.38
C ASP A 122 -1.01 -7.03 -3.59
N CYS A 123 -1.62 -8.08 -4.15
CA CYS A 123 -2.57 -8.91 -3.40
C CYS A 123 -1.88 -9.69 -2.27
N LEU A 124 -0.66 -10.16 -2.47
CA LEU A 124 0.12 -10.85 -1.43
C LEU A 124 0.39 -9.90 -0.27
N ARG A 125 0.89 -8.69 -0.58
CA ARG A 125 1.16 -7.66 0.42
C ARG A 125 -0.11 -7.25 1.15
N ALA A 126 -1.17 -6.90 0.42
CA ALA A 126 -2.42 -6.42 0.99
C ALA A 126 -3.00 -7.43 1.96
N ASN A 127 -3.11 -8.69 1.53
CA ASN A 127 -3.65 -9.75 2.35
C ASN A 127 -2.76 -10.05 3.56
N LYS A 128 -1.47 -10.34 3.36
CA LYS A 128 -0.62 -10.83 4.46
C LYS A 128 -0.27 -9.72 5.46
N SER A 129 -0.07 -8.49 5.02
CA SER A 129 0.25 -7.37 5.92
C SER A 129 -0.91 -7.05 6.86
N THR A 130 -2.15 -7.15 6.39
CA THR A 130 -3.32 -6.90 7.23
C THR A 130 -3.66 -8.12 8.09
N MET A 131 -3.55 -9.33 7.52
CA MET A 131 -3.85 -10.57 8.22
C MET A 131 -2.88 -10.89 9.35
N ALA A 132 -1.63 -10.41 9.30
CA ALA A 132 -0.69 -10.49 10.43
C ALA A 132 -1.26 -9.90 11.74
N TRP A 133 -2.20 -8.97 11.62
CA TRP A 133 -2.87 -8.32 12.75
C TRP A 133 -4.36 -8.69 12.85
N GLY A 134 -4.81 -9.74 12.15
CA GLY A 134 -6.21 -10.18 12.14
C GLY A 134 -7.18 -9.15 11.55
N LEU A 135 -6.73 -8.40 10.54
CA LEU A 135 -7.51 -7.40 9.82
C LEU A 135 -7.79 -7.90 8.39
N GLU A 136 -9.06 -8.04 8.02
CA GLU A 136 -9.46 -8.39 6.66
C GLU A 136 -9.27 -7.18 5.72
N ALA A 137 -8.75 -7.44 4.51
CA ALA A 137 -8.57 -6.46 3.45
C ALA A 137 -8.85 -7.09 2.08
#